data_AF-A0A952UR00-F1
#
_entry.id   AF-A0A952UR00-F1
#
_cell.length_a   1.000
_cell.length_b   1.000
_cell.length_c   1.000
_cell.angle_alpha   90.00
_cell.angle_beta   90.00
_cell.angle_gamma   90.00
#
_symmetry.space_group_name_H-M   'P 1'
#
loop_
_entity.id
_entity.type
_entity.pdbx_description
1 polymer ?
#
loop_
_entity_poly.entity_id
_entity_poly.type
_entity_poly.pdbx_seq_one_letter_code
_entity_poly.pdbx_strand_id
1 'polypeptide(L)'
;MKQFARILVGLSVFAVIGSIAFAQAAGGPSIGAGLIALGAGLAIGLSAIAVGIAQSAIGSAGAGTLAERPEAFGQILIYLVIPETLIIFGFVIAFFLNNQIGG
;
A
#
# COMPACT_ATOMS: atom_id res chain seq x y z
N MET A 1 -9.38 38.19 -1.13
CA MET A 1 -8.96 36.91 -0.51
C MET A 1 -8.85 35.75 -1.50
N LYS A 2 -9.84 35.47 -2.35
CA LYS A 2 -9.81 34.32 -3.29
C LYS A 2 -8.69 34.38 -4.35
N GLN A 3 -8.29 35.57 -4.79
CA GLN A 3 -7.20 35.75 -5.77
C GLN A 3 -5.81 35.53 -5.15
N PHE A 4 -5.61 35.96 -3.89
CA PHE A 4 -4.38 35.73 -3.16
C PHE A 4 -4.15 34.24 -2.87
N ALA A 5 -5.19 33.51 -2.49
CA ALA A 5 -5.12 32.06 -2.30
C ALA A 5 -4.73 31.31 -3.60
N ARG A 6 -5.24 31.74 -4.76
CA ARG A 6 -4.87 31.15 -6.07
C ARG A 6 -3.42 31.41 -6.44
N ILE A 7 -2.90 32.60 -6.15
CA ILE A 7 -1.48 32.95 -6.39
C ILE A 7 -0.56 32.14 -5.46
N LEU A 8 -0.92 32.02 -4.17
CA LEU A 8 -0.15 31.23 -3.21
C LEU A 8 -0.09 29.75 -3.60
N VAL A 9 -1.20 29.18 -4.06
CA VAL A 9 -1.27 27.79 -4.56
C VAL A 9 -0.46 27.62 -5.85
N GLY A 10 -0.51 28.58 -6.77
CA GLY A 10 0.33 28.54 -7.97
C GLY A 10 1.83 28.58 -7.65
N LEU A 11 2.21 29.39 -6.65
CA LEU A 11 3.60 29.55 -6.23
C LEU A 11 4.11 28.33 -5.45
N SER A 12 3.26 27.67 -4.64
CA SER A 12 3.64 26.42 -3.97
C SER A 12 3.80 25.27 -4.97
N VAL A 13 2.94 25.18 -5.99
CA VAL A 13 3.07 24.18 -7.07
C VAL A 13 4.35 24.42 -7.89
N PHE A 14 4.66 25.68 -8.22
CA PHE A 14 5.89 26.01 -8.93
C PHE A 14 7.15 25.71 -8.10
N ALA A 15 7.14 26.01 -6.80
CA ALA A 15 8.25 25.72 -5.90
C ALA A 15 8.48 24.20 -5.73
N VAL A 16 7.40 23.41 -5.67
CA VAL A 16 7.48 21.94 -5.61
C VAL A 16 8.03 21.36 -6.91
N ILE A 17 7.58 21.83 -8.08
CA ILE A 17 8.12 21.37 -9.37
C ILE A 17 9.60 21.79 -9.53
N GLY A 18 9.95 23.00 -9.09
CA GLY A 18 11.32 23.50 -9.10
C GLY A 18 12.25 22.66 -8.22
N SER A 19 11.87 22.32 -6.99
CA SER A 19 12.71 21.53 -6.08
C SER A 19 12.95 20.11 -6.59
N ILE A 20 11.98 19.52 -7.30
CA ILE A 20 12.11 18.19 -7.93
C ILE A 20 13.18 18.23 -9.06
N ALA A 21 13.22 19.29 -9.87
CA ALA A 21 14.21 19.45 -10.94
C ALA A 21 15.64 19.63 -10.39
N PHE A 22 15.80 20.40 -9.30
CA PHE A 22 17.11 20.56 -8.65
C PHE A 22 17.59 19.29 -7.95
N ALA A 23 16.68 18.50 -7.35
CA ALA A 23 17.03 17.21 -6.74
C ALA A 23 17.56 16.20 -7.78
N GLN A 24 17.03 16.24 -9.01
CA GLN A 24 17.48 15.35 -10.09
C GLN A 24 18.84 15.76 -10.67
N ALA A 25 19.20 17.05 -10.62
CA ALA A 25 20.52 17.54 -11.04
C ALA A 25 21.65 17.21 -10.02
N ALA A 26 21.30 16.95 -8.76
CA ALA A 26 22.25 16.68 -7.68
C ALA A 26 22.73 15.21 -7.59
N GLY A 27 22.34 14.35 -8.54
CA GLY A 27 22.73 12.93 -8.55
C GLY A 27 22.01 12.07 -7.51
N GLY A 28 20.88 12.55 -6.96
CA GLY A 28 19.99 11.75 -6.11
C GLY A 28 19.28 10.64 -6.89
N PRO A 29 18.57 9.72 -6.20
CA PRO A 29 17.78 8.68 -6.85
C PRO A 29 16.88 9.29 -7.93
N SER A 30 16.89 8.70 -9.12
CA SER A 30 16.08 9.20 -10.24
C SER A 30 14.60 9.31 -9.81
N ILE A 31 13.85 10.26 -10.39
CA ILE A 31 12.40 10.35 -10.15
C ILE A 31 11.72 9.00 -10.43
N GLY A 32 12.25 8.22 -11.38
CA GLY A 32 11.84 6.85 -11.65
C GLY A 32 11.98 5.93 -10.44
N ALA A 33 13.13 5.93 -9.77
CA ALA A 33 13.32 5.15 -8.54
C ALA A 33 12.35 5.56 -7.42
N GLY A 34 12.11 6.87 -7.24
CA GLY A 34 11.13 7.37 -6.26
C GLY A 34 9.69 6.93 -6.58
N LEU A 35 9.29 6.97 -7.85
CA LEU A 35 7.98 6.51 -8.30
C LEU A 35 7.81 4.99 -8.15
N ILE A 36 8.84 4.20 -8.43
CA ILE A 36 8.82 2.74 -8.24
C ILE A 36 8.68 2.40 -6.75
N ALA A 37 9.40 3.11 -5.86
CA ALA A 37 9.30 2.91 -4.41
C ALA A 37 7.91 3.26 -3.87
N LEU A 38 7.30 4.36 -4.35
CA LEU A 38 5.92 4.71 -4.03
C LEU A 38 4.93 3.65 -4.55
N GLY A 39 5.13 3.14 -5.76
CA GLY A 39 4.34 2.06 -6.33
C GLY A 39 4.42 0.76 -5.52
N ALA A 40 5.63 0.40 -5.05
CA ALA A 40 5.84 -0.75 -4.18
C ALA A 40 5.10 -0.61 -2.84
N GLY A 41 5.20 0.57 -2.21
CA GLY A 41 4.49 0.86 -0.96
C GLY A 41 2.97 0.83 -1.12
N LEU A 42 2.43 1.36 -2.21
CA LEU A 42 1.00 1.33 -2.50
C LEU A 42 0.50 -0.10 -2.77
N ALA A 43 1.26 -0.91 -3.51
CA ALA A 43 0.87 -2.28 -3.84
C ALA A 43 0.66 -3.14 -2.58
N ILE A 44 1.62 -3.10 -1.64
CA ILE A 44 1.50 -3.85 -0.38
C ILE A 44 0.51 -3.19 0.58
N GLY A 45 0.51 -1.85 0.68
CA GLY A 45 -0.34 -1.11 1.61
C GLY A 45 -1.83 -1.28 1.32
N LEU A 46 -2.24 -1.16 0.05
CA LEU A 46 -3.64 -1.35 -0.34
C LEU A 46 -4.08 -2.81 -0.20
N SER A 47 -3.20 -3.76 -0.52
CA SER A 47 -3.47 -5.19 -0.33
C SER A 47 -3.67 -5.52 1.16
N ALA A 48 -2.81 -5.00 2.03
CA ALA A 48 -2.92 -5.21 3.48
C ALA A 48 -4.24 -4.65 4.06
N ILE A 49 -4.69 -3.48 3.60
CA ILE A 49 -5.97 -2.90 4.02
C ILE A 49 -7.13 -3.78 3.58
N ALA A 50 -7.14 -4.22 2.31
CA ALA A 50 -8.20 -5.09 1.79
C ALA A 50 -8.28 -6.43 2.53
N VAL A 51 -7.12 -7.03 2.82
CA VAL A 51 -7.02 -8.29 3.56
C VAL A 51 -7.47 -8.12 5.02
N GLY A 52 -7.07 -7.04 5.69
CA GLY A 52 -7.51 -6.75 7.06
C GLY A 52 -9.03 -6.62 7.18
N ILE A 53 -9.68 -5.96 6.19
CA ILE A 53 -11.14 -5.87 6.14
C ILE A 53 -11.77 -7.26 5.98
N ALA A 54 -11.29 -8.07 5.04
CA ALA A 54 -11.79 -9.43 4.83
C ALA A 54 -11.61 -10.32 6.07
N GLN A 55 -10.44 -10.26 6.70
CA GLN A 55 -10.14 -11.05 7.90
C GLN A 55 -10.96 -10.61 9.12
N SER A 56 -11.29 -9.33 9.26
CA SER A 56 -12.15 -8.86 10.36
C SER A 56 -13.54 -9.52 10.34
N ALA A 57 -14.10 -9.72 9.15
CA ALA A 57 -15.38 -10.41 8.98
C ALA A 57 -15.25 -11.92 9.25
N ILE A 58 -14.20 -12.56 8.73
CA ILE A 58 -13.95 -14.00 8.94
C ILE A 58 -13.68 -14.30 10.42
N GLY A 59 -12.89 -13.46 11.10
CA GLY A 59 -12.55 -13.65 12.51
C GLY A 59 -13.75 -13.52 13.44
N SER A 60 -14.61 -12.53 13.21
CA SER A 60 -15.83 -12.33 14.02
C SER A 60 -16.85 -13.46 13.82
N ALA A 61 -17.09 -13.88 12.57
CA ALA A 61 -17.97 -15.02 12.28
C ALA A 61 -17.37 -16.36 12.77
N GLY A 62 -16.06 -16.51 12.61
CA GLY A 62 -15.31 -17.69 13.04
C GLY A 62 -15.33 -17.86 14.56
N ALA A 63 -15.15 -16.79 15.34
CA ALA A 63 -15.21 -16.85 16.80
C ALA A 63 -16.59 -17.31 17.31
N GLY A 64 -17.67 -16.81 16.71
CA GLY A 64 -19.04 -17.26 17.05
C GLY A 64 -19.26 -18.73 16.68
N THR A 65 -18.85 -19.13 15.48
CA THR A 65 -18.97 -20.52 15.02
C THR A 65 -18.15 -21.48 15.88
N LEU A 66 -16.96 -21.07 16.32
CA LEU A 66 -16.10 -21.89 17.17
C LEU A 66 -16.68 -22.08 18.58
N ALA A 67 -17.43 -21.10 19.09
CA ALA A 67 -18.11 -21.21 20.38
C ALA A 67 -19.25 -22.24 20.36
N GLU A 68 -19.95 -22.40 19.24
CA GLU A 68 -21.03 -23.38 19.08
C GLU A 68 -20.51 -24.75 18.57
N ARG A 69 -19.52 -24.73 17.69
CA ARG A 69 -19.01 -25.90 16.95
C ARG A 69 -17.47 -25.90 16.99
N PRO A 70 -16.83 -26.33 18.10
CA PRO A 70 -15.38 -26.34 18.22
C PRO A 70 -14.69 -27.20 17.16
N GLU A 71 -15.37 -28.22 16.64
CA GLU A 71 -14.89 -29.06 15.54
C GLU A 71 -14.72 -28.30 14.21
N ALA A 72 -15.34 -27.12 14.05
CA ALA A 72 -15.23 -26.29 12.86
C ALA A 72 -13.92 -25.49 12.77
N PHE A 73 -13.04 -25.57 13.78
CA PHE A 73 -11.77 -24.84 13.84
C PHE A 73 -10.94 -24.98 12.54
N GLY A 74 -10.80 -26.20 12.03
CA GLY A 74 -10.04 -26.44 10.80
C GLY A 74 -10.65 -25.76 9.57
N GLN A 75 -11.98 -25.73 9.47
CA GLN A 75 -12.67 -25.04 8.36
C GLN A 75 -12.50 -23.52 8.46
N ILE A 76 -12.57 -22.95 9.67
CA ILE A 76 -12.35 -21.52 9.90
C ILE A 76 -10.93 -21.11 9.50
N LEU A 77 -9.92 -21.94 9.81
CA LEU A 77 -8.54 -21.68 9.39
C LEU A 77 -8.37 -21.67 7.87
N ILE A 78 -9.06 -22.56 7.14
CA ILE A 78 -9.03 -22.55 5.67
C ILE A 78 -9.61 -21.24 5.13
N TYR A 79 -10.70 -20.74 5.70
CA TYR A 79 -11.26 -19.45 5.30
C TYR A 79 -10.34 -18.26 5.64
N LEU A 80 -9.58 -18.33 6.74
CA LEU A 80 -8.61 -17.30 7.11
C LEU A 80 -7.41 -17.26 6.15
N VAL A 81 -6.98 -18.41 5.61
CA VAL A 81 -5.82 -18.51 4.71
C VAL A 81 -6.08 -17.92 3.32
N ILE A 82 -7.32 -17.96 2.82
CA ILE A 82 -7.65 -17.43 1.49
C ILE A 82 -7.20 -15.96 1.33
N PRO A 83 -7.63 -15.01 2.20
CA PRO A 83 -7.18 -13.63 2.10
C PRO A 83 -5.68 -13.45 2.39
N GLU A 84 -5.04 -14.33 3.17
CA GLU A 84 -3.58 -14.29 3.38
C GLU A 84 -2.80 -14.52 2.08
N THR A 85 -3.32 -15.35 1.16
CA THR A 85 -2.66 -15.51 -0.15
C THR A 85 -2.67 -14.22 -0.98
N LEU A 86 -3.68 -13.36 -0.80
CA LEU A 86 -3.81 -12.09 -1.53
C LEU A 86 -2.79 -11.05 -1.05
N ILE A 87 -2.51 -10.98 0.26
CA ILE A 87 -1.46 -10.09 0.78
C ILE A 87 -0.08 -10.53 0.32
N ILE A 88 0.16 -11.84 0.23
CA ILE A 88 1.41 -12.38 -0.31
C ILE A 88 1.61 -11.93 -1.76
N PHE A 89 0.58 -11.92 -2.60
CA PHE A 89 0.71 -11.38 -3.97
C PHE A 89 1.07 -9.89 -3.98
N GLY A 90 0.47 -9.08 -3.11
CA GLY A 90 0.81 -7.66 -2.95
C GLY A 90 2.27 -7.45 -2.51
N PHE A 91 2.74 -8.28 -1.56
CA PHE A 91 4.13 -8.28 -1.12
C PHE A 91 5.11 -8.68 -2.24
N VAL A 92 4.80 -9.73 -3.00
CA VAL A 92 5.65 -10.21 -4.10
C VAL A 92 5.81 -9.12 -5.18
N ILE A 93 4.72 -8.43 -5.52
CA ILE A 93 4.77 -7.30 -6.48
C ILE A 93 5.66 -6.18 -5.95
N ALA A 94 5.49 -5.79 -4.68
CA ALA A 94 6.32 -4.76 -4.06
C ALA A 94 7.81 -5.15 -4.05
N PHE A 95 8.11 -6.42 -3.79
CA PHE A 95 9.47 -6.97 -3.83
C PHE A 95 10.09 -6.89 -5.24
N PHE A 96 9.35 -7.31 -6.27
CA PHE A 96 9.80 -7.21 -7.66
C PHE A 96 10.04 -5.77 -8.11
N LEU A 97 9.20 -4.84 -7.69
CA LEU A 97 9.37 -3.42 -7.99
C LEU A 97 10.62 -2.86 -7.31
N ASN A 98 10.84 -3.17 -6.03
CA ASN A 98 12.01 -2.68 -5.31
C ASN A 98 13.33 -3.25 -5.87
N ASN A 99 13.31 -4.49 -6.37
CA ASN A 99 14.47 -5.10 -7.03
C ASN A 99 14.89 -4.37 -8.33
N GLN A 100 14.00 -3.64 -8.99
CA GLN A 100 14.33 -2.85 -10.19
C GLN A 100 15.04 -1.54 -9.86
N ILE A 101 14.99 -1.07 -8.60
CA ILE A 101 15.65 0.16 -8.17
C ILE A 101 17.11 -0.10 -7.79
N GLY A 102 17.39 -1.26 -7.21
CA GLY A 102 18.72 -1.63 -6.72
C GLY A 102 19.62 -2.32 -7.76
N GLY A 103 19.12 -2.58 -8.96
CA GLY A 103 19.84 -3.19 -10.09
C GLY A 103 20.41 -2.18 -11.07
#